data_AF-A0A9C7BEW3-F1
#
_entry.id   AF-A0A9C7BEW3-F1
#
_cell.length_a   1.000
_cell.length_b   1.000
_cell.length_c   1.000
_cell.angle_alpha   90.00
_cell.angle_beta   90.00
_cell.angle_gamma   90.00
#
_symmetry.space_group_name_H-M   'P 1'
#
loop_
_entity.id
_entity.type
_entity.pdbx_description
1 polymer ?
#
loop_
_entity_poly.entity_id
_entity_poly.type
_entity_poly.pdbx_seq_one_letter_code
_entity_poly.pdbx_strand_id
1 'polypeptide(L)'
;MTRDEFLTFLDAKLQEIRDKFNRKNDSYGVRDDVFHNFRETARRIYSSEGSEAMFRVLLTLEDKHTVSLCKNGLADPEVEDRLEDRVVYNLIALAMCKEAKESAHREHEWFRKNMYGVPAEAR
;
A
#
# COMPACT_ATOMS: atom_id res chain seq x y z
N MET A 1 -19.30 19.99 12.85
CA MET A 1 -17.97 19.77 12.25
C MET A 1 -17.54 21.00 11.48
N THR A 2 -16.79 21.86 12.13
CA THR A 2 -16.01 22.93 11.52
C THR A 2 -14.71 22.37 10.94
N ARG A 3 -13.95 23.20 10.22
CA ARG A 3 -12.62 22.82 9.71
C ARG A 3 -11.67 22.41 10.84
N ASP A 4 -11.64 23.17 11.93
CA ASP A 4 -10.72 22.92 13.03
C ASP A 4 -11.12 21.67 13.82
N GLU A 5 -12.43 21.44 13.98
CA GLU A 5 -12.96 20.18 14.52
C GLU A 5 -12.55 18.99 13.66
N PHE A 6 -12.61 19.11 12.33
CA PHE A 6 -12.19 18.04 11.42
C PHE A 6 -10.68 17.80 11.45
N LEU A 7 -9.85 18.86 11.50
CA LEU A 7 -8.39 18.70 11.59
C LEU A 7 -7.99 18.00 12.89
N THR A 8 -8.64 18.36 14.01
CA THR A 8 -8.44 17.68 15.30
C THR A 8 -8.81 16.20 15.21
N PHE A 9 -9.96 15.90 14.60
CA PHE A 9 -10.40 14.52 14.36
C PHE A 9 -9.42 13.76 13.46
N LEU A 10 -8.95 14.38 12.37
CA LEU A 10 -8.01 13.79 11.42
C LEU A 10 -6.71 13.37 12.10
N ASP A 11 -6.11 14.26 12.89
CA ASP A 11 -4.85 13.98 13.58
C ASP A 11 -5.00 12.81 14.56
N ALA A 12 -6.10 12.79 15.32
CA ALA A 12 -6.42 11.68 16.21
C ALA A 12 -6.62 10.36 15.44
N LYS A 13 -7.39 10.38 14.35
CA LYS A 13 -7.63 9.19 13.51
C LYS A 13 -6.35 8.65 12.87
N LEU A 14 -5.46 9.51 12.39
CA LEU A 14 -4.19 9.06 11.81
C LEU A 14 -3.33 8.33 12.84
N GLN A 15 -3.33 8.79 14.09
CA GLN A 15 -2.65 8.08 15.17
C GLN A 15 -3.28 6.71 15.45
N GLU A 16 -4.61 6.64 15.53
CA GLU A 16 -5.30 5.36 15.73
C GLU A 16 -5.09 4.37 14.58
N ILE A 17 -5.09 4.85 13.33
CA ILE A 17 -4.80 4.05 12.13
C ILE A 17 -3.37 3.50 12.18
N ARG A 18 -2.41 4.32 12.63
CA ARG A 18 -1.02 3.87 12.82
C ARG A 18 -0.93 2.76 13.85
N ASP A 19 -1.62 2.89 14.98
CA ASP A 19 -1.62 1.89 16.04
C ASP A 19 -2.34 0.61 15.62
N LYS A 20 -3.42 0.73 14.84
CA LYS A 20 -4.11 -0.40 14.19
C LYS A 20 -3.21 -1.14 13.21
N PHE A 21 -2.49 -0.41 12.35
CA PHE A 21 -1.53 -1.01 11.43
C PHE A 21 -0.44 -1.79 12.19
N ASN A 22 0.17 -1.20 13.20
CA ASN A 22 1.21 -1.87 13.99
C ASN A 22 0.70 -3.16 14.65
N ARG A 23 -0.48 -3.11 15.30
CA ARG A 23 -1.09 -4.29 15.93
C ARG A 23 -1.39 -5.41 14.92
N LYS A 24 -1.93 -5.06 13.74
CA LYS A 24 -2.20 -6.05 12.68
C LYS A 24 -0.92 -6.56 12.04
N ASN A 25 0.10 -5.72 11.86
CA ASN A 25 1.37 -6.14 11.26
C ASN A 25 2.12 -7.13 12.16
N ASP A 26 2.12 -6.88 13.48
CA ASP A 26 2.70 -7.81 14.46
C ASP A 26 2.06 -9.20 14.42
N SER A 27 0.75 -9.30 14.15
CA SER A 27 0.07 -10.60 14.09
C SER A 27 0.40 -11.41 12.84
N TYR A 28 0.92 -10.79 11.78
CA TYR A 28 1.38 -11.50 10.58
C TYR A 28 2.80 -12.06 10.71
N GLY A 29 3.53 -11.73 11.79
CA GLY A 29 4.85 -12.32 12.09
C GLY A 29 5.99 -11.88 11.17
N VAL A 30 5.74 -10.99 10.22
CA VAL A 30 6.74 -10.45 9.29
C VAL A 30 6.88 -8.95 9.53
N ARG A 31 7.82 -8.60 10.41
CA ARG A 31 7.99 -7.22 10.89
C ARG A 31 8.67 -6.30 9.89
N ASP A 32 9.57 -6.84 9.07
CA ASP A 32 10.45 -6.06 8.21
C ASP A 32 9.98 -5.95 6.75
N ASP A 33 8.84 -6.57 6.42
CA ASP A 33 8.29 -6.56 5.06
C ASP A 33 6.77 -6.33 5.06
N VAL A 34 6.38 -5.07 4.88
CA VAL A 34 4.97 -4.65 4.76
C VAL A 34 4.25 -5.25 3.53
N PHE A 35 5.00 -5.68 2.51
CA PHE A 35 4.45 -6.26 1.28
C PHE A 35 4.45 -7.79 1.28
N HIS A 36 4.96 -8.45 2.32
CA HIS A 36 5.16 -9.90 2.34
C HIS A 36 3.91 -10.68 1.89
N ASN A 37 2.77 -10.46 2.55
CA ASN A 37 1.53 -11.16 2.23
C ASN A 37 1.02 -10.86 0.82
N PHE A 38 1.26 -9.64 0.32
CA PHE A 38 0.88 -9.25 -1.03
C PHE A 38 1.78 -9.92 -2.06
N ARG A 39 3.11 -9.98 -1.84
CA ARG A 39 4.07 -10.72 -2.67
C ARG A 39 3.73 -12.19 -2.73
N GLU A 40 3.55 -12.84 -1.58
CA GLU A 40 3.26 -14.28 -1.52
C GLU A 40 1.94 -14.61 -2.22
N THR A 41 0.93 -13.77 -2.06
CA THR A 41 -0.36 -13.96 -2.74
C THR A 41 -0.25 -13.70 -4.24
N ALA A 42 0.47 -12.66 -4.65
CA ALA A 42 0.71 -12.36 -6.06
C ALA A 42 1.50 -13.48 -6.74
N ARG A 43 2.51 -14.05 -6.07
CA ARG A 43 3.27 -15.22 -6.54
C ARG A 43 2.34 -16.40 -6.76
N ARG A 44 1.44 -16.69 -5.81
CA ARG A 44 0.50 -17.82 -5.92
C ARG A 44 -0.54 -17.65 -7.03
N ILE A 45 -1.08 -16.44 -7.22
CA ILE A 45 -2.21 -16.20 -8.13
C ILE A 45 -1.76 -15.83 -9.55
N TYR A 46 -0.69 -15.03 -9.66
CA TYR A 46 -0.25 -14.43 -10.92
C TYR A 46 1.13 -14.93 -11.37
N SER A 47 1.76 -15.85 -10.62
CA SER A 47 3.15 -16.28 -10.86
C SER A 47 4.13 -15.10 -10.98
N SER A 48 3.85 -14.02 -10.24
CA SER A 48 4.60 -12.76 -10.31
C SER A 48 4.64 -12.10 -8.94
N GLU A 49 5.77 -11.49 -8.61
CA GLU A 49 5.97 -10.68 -7.40
C GLU A 49 6.04 -9.18 -7.72
N GLY A 50 5.81 -8.81 -8.97
CA GLY A 50 5.88 -7.43 -9.42
C GLY A 50 4.83 -6.54 -8.74
N SER A 51 5.15 -5.24 -8.62
CA SER A 51 4.29 -4.26 -7.95
C SER A 51 2.87 -4.22 -8.50
N GLU A 52 2.69 -4.41 -9.82
CA GLU A 52 1.37 -4.49 -10.45
C GLU A 52 0.55 -5.69 -9.95
N ALA A 53 1.16 -6.86 -9.82
CA ALA A 53 0.49 -8.06 -9.33
C ALA A 53 0.12 -7.92 -7.85
N MET A 54 1.03 -7.37 -7.03
CA MET A 54 0.74 -7.04 -5.63
C MET A 54 -0.38 -6.02 -5.49
N PHE A 55 -0.40 -4.99 -6.34
CA PHE A 55 -1.43 -3.96 -6.32
C PHE A 55 -2.82 -4.54 -6.64
N ARG A 56 -2.92 -5.47 -7.60
CA ARG A 56 -4.17 -6.19 -7.88
C ARG A 56 -4.66 -7.04 -6.69
N VAL A 57 -3.73 -7.70 -5.99
CA VAL A 57 -4.07 -8.41 -4.75
C VAL A 57 -4.62 -7.44 -3.71
N LEU A 58 -3.97 -6.28 -3.53
CA LEU A 58 -4.42 -5.26 -2.58
C LEU A 58 -5.84 -4.77 -2.89
N LEU A 59 -6.13 -4.44 -4.15
CA LEU A 59 -7.48 -4.00 -4.55
C LEU A 59 -8.54 -5.07 -4.28
N THR A 60 -8.19 -6.35 -4.51
CA THR A 60 -9.09 -7.48 -4.23
C THR A 60 -9.37 -7.63 -2.73
N LEU A 61 -8.36 -7.43 -1.88
CA LEU A 61 -8.51 -7.47 -0.42
C LEU A 61 -9.30 -6.28 0.12
N GLU A 62 -9.16 -5.10 -0.49
CA GLU A 62 -9.95 -3.91 -0.16
C GLU A 62 -11.43 -4.11 -0.52
N ASP A 63 -11.73 -4.77 -1.64
CA ASP A 63 -13.07 -4.88 -2.22
C ASP A 63 -14.11 -5.42 -1.23
N LYS A 64 -13.75 -6.38 -0.37
CA LYS A 64 -14.68 -6.90 0.67
C LYS A 64 -15.21 -5.81 1.61
N HIS A 65 -14.42 -4.77 1.88
CA HIS A 65 -14.82 -3.65 2.72
C HIS A 65 -15.79 -2.76 1.95
N THR A 66 -15.50 -2.46 0.69
CA THR A 66 -16.38 -1.72 -0.21
C THR A 66 -17.73 -2.41 -0.36
N VAL A 67 -17.75 -3.72 -0.64
CA VAL A 67 -18.98 -4.50 -0.80
C VAL A 67 -19.85 -4.44 0.45
N SER A 68 -19.27 -4.61 1.65
CA SER A 68 -20.03 -4.55 2.90
C SER A 68 -20.64 -3.16 3.14
N LEU A 69 -19.85 -2.11 2.92
CA LEU A 69 -20.29 -0.72 3.05
C LEU A 69 -21.36 -0.35 2.00
N CYS A 70 -21.26 -0.86 0.77
CA CYS A 70 -22.30 -0.67 -0.24
C CYS A 70 -23.61 -1.37 0.14
N LYS A 71 -23.53 -2.54 0.79
CA LYS A 71 -24.70 -3.30 1.22
C LYS A 71 -25.40 -2.67 2.43
N ASN A 72 -24.64 -2.27 3.44
CA ASN A 72 -25.17 -1.89 4.75
C ASN A 72 -25.12 -0.38 5.02
N GLY A 73 -24.35 0.38 4.24
CA GLY A 73 -24.14 1.81 4.45
C GLY A 73 -23.58 2.12 5.84
N LEU A 74 -24.06 3.20 6.44
CA LEU A 74 -23.71 3.61 7.80
C LEU A 74 -24.26 2.67 8.89
N ALA A 75 -25.14 1.71 8.53
CA ALA A 75 -25.65 0.71 9.45
C ALA A 75 -24.77 -0.55 9.50
N ASP A 76 -23.64 -0.58 8.79
CA ASP A 76 -22.66 -1.66 8.93
C ASP A 76 -22.12 -1.68 10.37
N PRO A 77 -22.15 -2.84 11.06
CA PRO A 77 -21.70 -2.93 12.45
C PRO A 77 -20.21 -2.64 12.62
N GLU A 78 -19.43 -2.71 11.53
CA GLU A 78 -17.99 -2.47 11.50
C GLU A 78 -17.65 -1.27 10.60
N VAL A 79 -18.59 -0.32 10.41
CA VAL A 79 -18.43 0.80 9.46
C VAL A 79 -17.12 1.57 9.64
N GLU A 80 -16.81 1.98 10.88
CA GLU A 80 -15.58 2.72 11.19
C GLU A 80 -14.34 1.86 10.93
N ASP A 81 -14.36 0.61 11.40
CA ASP A 81 -13.26 -0.32 11.24
C ASP A 81 -12.93 -0.61 9.77
N ARG A 82 -13.96 -0.73 8.93
CA ARG A 82 -13.84 -0.93 7.49
C ARG A 82 -13.31 0.31 6.78
N LEU A 83 -13.76 1.50 7.16
CA LEU A 83 -13.26 2.75 6.60
C LEU A 83 -11.77 2.94 6.94
N GLU A 84 -11.38 2.67 8.18
CA GLU A 84 -9.97 2.70 8.60
C GLU A 84 -9.12 1.66 7.86
N ASP A 85 -9.62 0.43 7.69
CA ASP A 85 -8.91 -0.61 6.92
C ASP A 85 -8.66 -0.16 5.47
N ARG A 86 -9.63 0.54 4.85
CA ARG A 86 -9.44 1.13 3.52
C ARG A 86 -8.40 2.25 3.53
N VAL A 87 -8.31 3.07 4.57
CA VAL A 87 -7.22 4.05 4.70
C VAL A 87 -5.87 3.35 4.76
N VAL A 88 -5.76 2.26 5.53
CA VAL A 88 -4.53 1.44 5.58
C VAL A 88 -4.18 0.89 4.20
N TYR A 89 -5.12 0.27 3.49
CA TYR A 89 -4.88 -0.24 2.13
C TYR A 89 -4.43 0.85 1.16
N ASN A 90 -5.04 2.04 1.22
CA ASN A 90 -4.63 3.16 0.38
C ASN A 90 -3.20 3.65 0.71
N LEU A 91 -2.81 3.66 1.99
CA LEU A 91 -1.43 4.00 2.38
C LEU A 91 -0.43 2.94 1.89
N ILE A 92 -0.77 1.65 1.97
CA ILE A 92 0.04 0.56 1.42
C ILE A 92 0.17 0.68 -0.10
N ALA A 93 -0.92 1.00 -0.80
CA ALA A 93 -0.91 1.23 -2.25
C ALA A 93 0.00 2.40 -2.64
N LEU A 94 -0.04 3.51 -1.90
CA LEU A 94 0.88 4.63 -2.10
C LEU A 94 2.35 4.22 -1.89
N ALA A 95 2.63 3.39 -0.88
CA ALA A 95 3.96 2.84 -0.66
C ALA A 95 4.41 1.93 -1.82
N MET A 96 3.53 1.07 -2.34
CA MET A 96 3.81 0.23 -3.51
C MET A 96 4.11 1.09 -4.75
N CYS A 97 3.32 2.15 -4.98
CA CYS A 97 3.55 3.10 -6.07
C CYS A 97 4.91 3.80 -5.95
N LYS A 98 5.32 4.16 -4.72
CA LYS A 98 6.63 4.74 -4.46
C LYS A 98 7.75 3.75 -4.82
N GLU A 99 7.69 2.52 -4.30
CA GLU A 99 8.70 1.48 -4.57
C GLU A 99 8.78 1.13 -6.06
N ALA A 100 7.65 1.04 -6.76
CA ALA A 100 7.60 0.77 -8.20
C ALA A 100 8.32 1.84 -9.02
N LYS A 101 8.10 3.13 -8.69
CA LYS A 101 8.78 4.26 -9.35
C LYS A 101 10.29 4.24 -9.09
N GLU A 102 10.69 3.95 -7.86
CA GLU A 102 12.11 3.84 -7.50
C GLU A 102 12.80 2.67 -8.20
N SER A 103 12.15 1.51 -8.30
CA SER A 103 12.68 0.35 -9.04
C SER A 103 12.85 0.65 -10.52
N ALA A 104 11.85 1.26 -11.17
CA ALA A 104 11.95 1.66 -12.57
C ALA A 104 13.08 2.67 -12.80
N HIS A 105 13.29 3.62 -11.89
CA HIS A 105 14.39 4.57 -11.96
C HIS A 105 15.76 3.89 -11.81
N ARG A 106 15.89 2.94 -10.86
CA ARG A 106 17.13 2.16 -10.66
C ARG A 106 17.47 1.31 -11.88
N GLU A 107 16.49 0.64 -12.46
CA GLU A 107 16.66 -0.14 -13.69
C GLU A 107 17.11 0.77 -14.83
N HIS A 108 16.44 1.92 -15.02
CA HIS A 108 16.81 2.90 -16.05
C HIS A 108 18.26 3.40 -15.87
N GLU A 109 18.67 3.78 -14.67
CA GLU A 109 20.07 4.22 -14.41
C GLU A 109 21.06 3.08 -14.62
N TRP A 110 20.72 1.85 -14.22
CA TRP A 110 21.56 0.67 -14.46
C TRP A 110 21.72 0.41 -15.96
N PHE A 111 20.64 0.46 -16.75
CA PHE A 111 20.69 0.34 -18.20
C PHE A 111 21.51 1.47 -18.83
N ARG A 112 21.31 2.71 -18.41
CA ARG A 112 22.08 3.87 -18.90
C ARG A 112 23.59 3.69 -18.66
N LYS A 113 23.97 3.21 -17.47
CA LYS A 113 25.38 3.02 -17.09
C LYS A 113 26.04 1.84 -17.80
N ASN A 114 25.31 0.74 -18.02
CA ASN A 114 25.90 -0.54 -18.45
C ASN A 114 25.63 -0.91 -19.93
N MET A 115 24.58 -0.37 -20.57
CA MET A 115 24.32 -0.58 -22.00
C MET A 115 24.82 0.58 -22.86
N TYR A 116 24.76 1.81 -22.37
CA TYR A 116 25.18 3.01 -23.10
C TYR A 116 26.51 3.57 -22.59
N GLY A 117 27.42 2.67 -22.18
CA GLY A 117 28.70 2.94 -21.52
C GLY A 117 29.24 4.33 -21.80
N VAL A 118 29.32 5.15 -20.77
CA VAL A 118 29.82 6.53 -20.81
C VAL A 118 31.10 6.63 -21.67
N PRO A 119 31.08 7.24 -22.86
CA PRO A 119 32.28 7.88 -23.39
C PRO A 119 32.27 9.28 -22.76
N ALA A 120 32.72 9.38 -21.51
CA ALA A 120 33.15 10.65 -20.96
C ALA A 120 34.52 10.90 -21.59
N GLU A 121 34.50 11.64 -22.69
CA GLU A 121 35.54 12.60 -23.03
C GLU A 121 36.96 12.03 -22.95
N ALA A 122 37.38 11.46 -24.06
CA ALA A 122 38.73 11.73 -24.53
C ALA A 122 38.85 13.25 -24.76
N ARG A 123 39.30 13.98 -23.72
CA ARG A 123 40.20 15.15 -23.70
C ARG A 123 39.88 16.11 -22.56
#